data_AF-A0A848FXB4-F1
#
_entry.id   AF-A0A848FXB4-F1
#
_cell.length_a   1.000
_cell.length_b   1.000
_cell.length_c   1.000
_cell.angle_alpha   90.00
_cell.angle_beta   90.00
_cell.angle_gamma   90.00
#
_symmetry.space_group_name_H-M   'P 1'
#
loop_
_entity.id
_entity.type
_entity.pdbx_description
1 polymer ?
#
loop_
_entity_poly.entity_id
_entity_poly.type
_entity_poly.pdbx_seq_one_letter_code
_entity_poly.pdbx_strand_id
1 'polypeptide(L)'
;MTMPDTAPHAFWRCSPGRRLPAHARDLADARARDLVPAQRQVVVYLDRWPAGPVTVLGPAICCPPDFHPGRLDWRYLAALSVLVVTQPAPDPERLRHLLAELVAARPKRLILLRPGKVPAAEFIISEAHGVEVQP
;
A
#
# COMPACT_ATOMS: atom_id res chain seq x y z
N MET A 1 18.45 18.61 -30.17
CA MET A 1 19.21 18.39 -28.94
C MET A 1 18.25 18.55 -27.78
N THR A 2 17.82 17.44 -27.16
CA THR A 2 16.94 17.47 -25.99
C THR A 2 17.84 17.60 -24.78
N MET A 3 17.72 18.70 -24.00
CA MET A 3 18.46 18.83 -22.74
C MET A 3 18.09 17.68 -21.80
N PRO A 4 19.05 17.04 -21.11
CA PRO A 4 18.70 16.13 -20.04
C PRO A 4 18.04 16.94 -18.92
N ASP A 5 16.77 16.63 -18.68
CA ASP A 5 16.00 17.15 -17.55
C ASP A 5 16.74 16.78 -16.26
N THR A 6 17.56 17.72 -15.77
CA THR A 6 18.38 17.56 -14.57
C THR A 6 17.59 18.07 -13.37
N ALA A 7 16.31 17.68 -13.27
CA ALA A 7 15.59 17.82 -12.03
C ALA A 7 16.27 16.88 -11.01
N PRO A 8 16.64 17.36 -9.80
CA PRO A 8 17.21 16.47 -8.79
C PRO A 8 16.24 15.33 -8.55
N HIS A 9 16.68 14.09 -8.81
CA HIS A 9 15.88 12.90 -8.55
C HIS A 9 15.61 12.84 -7.04
N ALA A 10 14.45 13.33 -6.62
CA ALA A 10 14.02 13.24 -5.23
C ALA A 10 13.73 11.77 -4.94
N PHE A 11 14.56 11.18 -4.10
CA PHE A 11 14.39 9.81 -3.62
C PHE A 11 13.67 9.81 -2.29
N TRP A 12 12.78 8.85 -2.09
CA TRP A 12 12.10 8.69 -0.81
C TRP A 12 13.11 8.32 0.27
N ARG A 13 13.06 9.06 1.38
CA ARG A 13 13.85 8.80 2.57
C ARG A 13 12.99 8.12 3.62
N CYS A 14 13.28 6.84 3.87
CA CYS A 14 12.62 6.09 4.93
C CYS A 14 12.88 6.73 6.29
N SER A 15 11.92 6.59 7.22
CA SER A 15 12.19 6.91 8.63
C SER A 15 13.36 6.09 9.16
N PRO A 16 14.13 6.61 10.14
CA PRO A 16 15.21 5.85 10.78
C PRO A 16 14.74 4.46 11.24
N GLY A 17 15.50 3.42 10.90
CA GLY A 17 15.17 2.03 11.24
C GLY A 17 14.06 1.39 10.40
N ARG A 18 13.43 2.13 9.48
CA ARG A 18 12.41 1.59 8.56
C ARG A 18 12.97 1.37 7.16
N ARG A 19 12.34 0.44 6.43
CA ARG A 19 12.68 0.10 5.04
C ARG A 19 11.45 0.20 4.15
N LEU A 20 11.65 0.28 2.83
CA LEU A 20 10.55 0.20 1.89
C LEU A 20 10.01 -1.24 1.81
N PRO A 21 8.69 -1.42 1.68
CA PRO A 21 8.11 -2.69 1.27
C PRO A 21 8.65 -3.17 -0.09
N ALA A 22 8.47 -4.45 -0.38
CA ALA A 22 8.85 -4.99 -1.68
C ALA A 22 8.06 -4.30 -2.81
N HIS A 23 8.73 -4.00 -3.92
CA HIS A 23 8.19 -3.29 -5.10
C HIS A 23 7.71 -1.85 -4.84
N ALA A 24 7.99 -1.27 -3.67
CA ALA A 24 7.52 0.07 -3.32
C ALA A 24 8.41 1.22 -3.80
N ARG A 25 9.61 0.94 -4.33
CA ARG A 25 10.61 1.98 -4.60
C ARG A 25 10.13 3.02 -5.60
N ASP A 26 9.60 2.60 -6.74
CA ASP A 26 9.14 3.51 -7.79
C ASP A 26 7.98 4.38 -7.30
N LEU A 27 7.05 3.81 -6.53
CA LEU A 27 5.94 4.55 -5.94
C LEU A 27 6.42 5.56 -4.89
N ALA A 28 7.33 5.14 -4.01
CA ALA A 28 7.87 6.02 -2.97
C ALA A 28 8.66 7.19 -3.60
N ASP A 29 9.51 6.91 -4.59
CA ASP A 29 10.29 7.92 -5.30
C ASP A 29 9.39 8.83 -6.17
N ALA A 30 8.27 8.32 -6.70
CA ALA A 30 7.24 9.17 -7.32
C ALA A 30 6.60 10.11 -6.28
N ARG A 31 6.29 9.61 -5.08
CA ARG A 31 5.74 10.42 -3.99
C ARG A 31 6.72 11.48 -3.48
N ALA A 32 8.03 11.19 -3.47
CA ALA A 32 9.07 12.17 -3.15
C ALA A 32 9.15 13.32 -4.18
N ARG A 33 8.59 13.13 -5.37
CA ARG A 33 8.46 14.13 -6.44
C ARG A 33 7.04 14.74 -6.51
N ASP A 34 6.25 14.57 -5.44
CA ASP A 34 4.85 15.00 -5.35
C ASP A 34 3.92 14.38 -6.41
N LEU A 35 4.35 13.30 -7.07
CA LEU A 35 3.53 12.56 -8.03
C LEU A 35 2.63 11.58 -7.29
N VAL A 36 1.41 11.41 -7.78
CA VAL A 36 0.44 10.42 -7.27
C VAL A 36 -0.04 9.53 -8.41
N PRO A 37 -0.39 8.26 -8.13
CA PRO A 37 -1.01 7.40 -9.13
C PRO A 37 -2.29 8.03 -9.69
N ALA A 38 -2.56 7.84 -10.98
CA ALA A 38 -3.74 8.43 -11.65
C ALA A 38 -5.06 8.08 -10.95
N GLN A 39 -5.22 6.83 -10.52
CA GLN A 39 -6.38 6.34 -9.76
C GLN A 39 -6.32 6.67 -8.26
N ARG A 40 -5.25 7.35 -7.81
CA ARG A 40 -4.94 7.65 -6.40
C ARG A 40 -5.11 6.43 -5.49
N GLN A 41 -4.76 5.26 -6.01
CA GLN A 41 -4.91 3.99 -5.31
C GLN A 41 -3.65 3.14 -5.44
N VAL A 42 -3.46 2.26 -4.47
CA VAL A 42 -2.35 1.30 -4.39
C VAL A 42 -2.89 -0.03 -3.91
N VAL A 43 -2.31 -1.12 -4.38
CA VAL A 43 -2.59 -2.47 -3.87
C VAL A 43 -1.44 -2.91 -2.96
N VAL A 44 -1.78 -3.40 -1.76
CA VAL A 44 -0.84 -3.95 -0.79
C VAL A 44 -1.13 -5.43 -0.64
N TYR A 45 -0.23 -6.26 -1.15
CA TYR A 45 -0.30 -7.70 -0.92
C TYR A 45 0.37 -8.05 0.40
N LEU A 46 -0.35 -8.82 1.23
CA LEU A 46 0.23 -9.41 2.44
C LEU A 46 0.79 -10.80 2.10
N ASP A 47 2.07 -10.99 2.43
CA ASP A 47 2.86 -12.24 2.38
C ASP A 47 3.16 -12.81 0.99
N ARG A 48 2.23 -12.73 0.03
CA ARG A 48 2.43 -13.34 -1.28
C ARG A 48 2.13 -12.35 -2.41
N TRP A 49 3.12 -12.16 -3.28
CA TRP A 49 2.92 -11.50 -4.56
C TRP A 49 1.99 -12.35 -5.44
N PRO A 50 1.03 -11.74 -6.15
CA PRO A 50 0.12 -12.49 -7.03
C PRO A 50 0.88 -13.21 -8.15
N ALA A 51 0.42 -14.40 -8.52
CA ALA A 51 0.97 -15.15 -9.65
C ALA A 51 0.53 -14.58 -11.01
N GLY A 52 -0.54 -13.78 -11.03
CA GLY A 52 -1.09 -13.14 -12.23
C GLY A 52 -0.66 -11.68 -12.40
N PRO A 53 -0.93 -11.09 -13.57
CA PRO A 53 -0.55 -9.70 -13.87
C PRO A 53 -1.23 -8.71 -12.92
N VAL A 54 -0.43 -7.78 -12.41
CA VAL A 54 -0.85 -6.76 -11.44
C VAL A 54 -1.14 -5.45 -12.17
N THR A 55 -2.18 -5.44 -13.00
CA THR A 55 -2.42 -4.32 -13.92
C THR A 55 -3.78 -3.66 -13.73
N VAL A 56 -4.74 -4.34 -13.09
CA VAL A 56 -6.14 -3.88 -13.08
C VAL A 56 -6.41 -2.80 -12.02
N LEU A 57 -5.62 -2.76 -10.94
CA LEU A 57 -5.93 -1.95 -9.74
C LEU A 57 -4.88 -0.88 -9.42
N GLY A 58 -3.93 -0.61 -10.31
CA GLY A 58 -2.87 0.40 -10.10
C GLY A 58 -1.57 -0.18 -9.52
N PRO A 59 -0.66 0.68 -9.03
CA PRO A 59 0.64 0.22 -8.52
C PRO A 59 0.44 -0.73 -7.34
N ALA A 60 1.29 -1.75 -7.27
CA ALA A 60 1.23 -2.74 -6.23
C ALA A 60 2.55 -2.88 -5.49
N ILE A 61 2.43 -3.15 -4.20
CA ILE A 61 3.53 -3.36 -3.27
C ILE A 61 3.24 -4.59 -2.42
N CYS A 62 4.27 -5.15 -1.80
CA CYS A 62 4.11 -6.33 -0.97
C CYS A 62 4.79 -6.17 0.38
N CYS A 63 4.08 -6.61 1.43
CA CYS A 63 4.65 -6.85 2.75
C CYS A 63 5.15 -8.31 2.78
N PRO A 64 6.45 -8.57 2.60
CA PRO A 64 6.97 -9.94 2.58
C PRO A 64 6.88 -10.59 3.96
N PRO A 65 6.67 -11.91 4.04
CA PRO A 65 6.36 -12.63 5.28
C PRO A 65 7.48 -12.47 6.33
N ASP A 66 8.73 -12.38 5.88
CA ASP A 66 9.92 -12.28 6.75
C ASP A 66 10.11 -10.89 7.39
N PHE A 67 9.32 -9.89 6.99
CA PHE A 67 9.40 -8.54 7.55
C PHE A 67 8.18 -8.22 8.40
N HIS A 68 8.41 -7.71 9.61
CA HIS A 68 7.35 -7.17 10.45
C HIS A 68 6.80 -5.86 9.84
N PRO A 69 5.47 -5.68 9.68
CA PRO A 69 4.89 -4.49 9.06
C PRO A 69 5.34 -3.17 9.69
N GLY A 70 5.54 -3.12 11.02
CA GLY A 70 6.03 -1.94 11.74
C GLY A 70 7.48 -1.54 11.45
N ARG A 71 8.27 -2.39 10.78
CA ARG A 71 9.62 -2.06 10.30
C ARG A 71 9.63 -1.49 8.89
N LEU A 72 8.46 -1.40 8.24
CA LEU A 72 8.32 -0.85 6.91
C LEU A 72 7.80 0.59 6.97
N ASP A 73 8.24 1.42 6.05
CA ASP A 73 7.73 2.77 5.89
C ASP A 73 6.49 2.74 4.98
N TRP A 74 5.39 3.29 5.47
CA TRP A 74 4.11 3.35 4.76
C TRP A 74 3.67 4.79 4.48
N ARG A 75 4.43 5.79 4.93
CA ARG A 75 4.02 7.20 4.94
C ARG A 75 3.76 7.76 3.54
N TYR A 76 4.41 7.20 2.52
CA TYR A 76 4.17 7.58 1.13
C TYR A 76 2.76 7.20 0.63
N LEU A 77 2.02 6.38 1.38
CA LEU A 77 0.62 6.02 1.11
C LEU A 77 -0.41 7.03 1.64
N ALA A 78 0.04 8.07 2.35
CA ALA A 78 -0.84 9.12 2.87
C ALA A 78 -1.71 9.71 1.75
N ALA A 79 -3.00 9.89 2.04
CA ALA A 79 -4.03 10.40 1.13
C ALA A 79 -4.32 9.51 -0.12
N LEU A 80 -3.77 8.29 -0.20
CA LEU A 80 -4.13 7.32 -1.25
C LEU A 80 -5.23 6.36 -0.78
N SER A 81 -5.93 5.73 -1.72
CA SER A 81 -6.81 4.60 -1.46
C SER A 81 -5.97 3.32 -1.45
N VAL A 82 -5.88 2.65 -0.32
CA VAL A 82 -5.06 1.46 -0.11
C VAL A 82 -5.96 0.23 -0.15
N LEU A 83 -5.72 -0.67 -1.09
CA LEU A 83 -6.41 -1.95 -1.21
C LEU A 83 -5.50 -3.05 -0.66
N VAL A 84 -5.84 -3.65 0.47
CA VAL A 84 -5.08 -4.75 1.07
C VAL A 84 -5.64 -6.06 0.55
N VAL A 85 -4.78 -6.88 -0.06
CA VAL A 85 -5.13 -8.22 -0.55
C VAL A 85 -4.37 -9.24 0.31
N THR A 86 -5.10 -10.16 0.92
CA THR A 86 -4.52 -11.22 1.76
C THR A 86 -4.59 -12.56 1.07
N GLN A 87 -3.93 -13.56 1.65
CA GLN A 87 -4.19 -14.97 1.32
C GLN A 87 -5.52 -15.43 1.96
N PRO A 88 -6.09 -16.60 1.59
CA PRO A 88 -7.35 -17.11 2.14
C PRO A 88 -7.36 -17.34 3.65
N ALA A 89 -6.20 -17.55 4.26
CA ALA A 89 -6.03 -17.67 5.69
C ALA A 89 -4.73 -16.94 6.10
N PRO A 90 -4.76 -15.60 6.21
CA PRO A 90 -3.61 -14.85 6.67
C PRO A 90 -3.44 -15.04 8.18
N ASP A 91 -2.21 -14.87 8.68
CA ASP A 91 -1.99 -14.73 10.12
C ASP A 91 -2.74 -13.48 10.64
N PRO A 92 -3.69 -13.63 11.58
CA PRO A 92 -4.52 -12.53 12.06
C PRO A 92 -3.72 -11.47 12.84
N GLU A 93 -2.66 -11.85 13.55
CA GLU A 93 -1.83 -10.91 14.29
C GLU A 93 -1.04 -10.03 13.33
N ARG A 94 -0.47 -10.66 12.29
CA ARG A 94 0.26 -9.98 11.24
C ARG A 94 -0.62 -9.03 10.43
N LEU A 95 -1.83 -9.47 10.06
CA LEU A 95 -2.80 -8.62 9.39
C LEU A 95 -3.15 -7.41 10.26
N ARG A 96 -3.37 -7.61 11.57
CA ARG A 96 -3.65 -6.52 12.51
C ARG A 96 -2.49 -5.51 12.56
N HIS A 97 -1.24 -5.97 12.62
CA HIS A 97 -0.07 -5.10 12.59
C HIS A 97 0.06 -4.32 11.28
N LEU A 98 -0.22 -4.96 10.13
CA LEU A 98 -0.25 -4.26 8.85
C LEU A 98 -1.33 -3.18 8.83
N LEU A 99 -2.56 -3.51 9.21
CA LEU A 99 -3.67 -2.55 9.22
C LEU A 99 -3.40 -1.37 10.16
N ALA A 100 -2.82 -1.61 11.35
CA ALA A 100 -2.44 -0.54 12.27
C ALA A 100 -1.45 0.45 11.65
N GLU A 101 -0.40 -0.05 10.98
CA GLU A 101 0.58 0.79 10.31
C GLU A 101 -0.01 1.53 9.10
N LEU A 102 -0.89 0.88 8.33
CA LEU A 102 -1.58 1.51 7.21
C LEU A 102 -2.53 2.60 7.70
N VAL A 103 -3.29 2.39 8.78
CA VAL A 103 -4.14 3.43 9.38
C VAL A 103 -3.30 4.60 9.89
N ALA A 104 -2.16 4.33 10.53
CA ALA A 104 -1.24 5.37 11.01
C ALA A 104 -0.66 6.22 9.87
N ALA A 105 -0.53 5.64 8.67
CA ALA A 105 -0.11 6.36 7.47
C ALA A 105 -1.17 7.34 6.93
N ARG A 106 -2.40 7.34 7.48
CA ARG A 106 -3.52 8.21 7.09
C ARG A 106 -3.88 8.11 5.59
N PRO A 107 -4.29 6.93 5.11
CA PRO A 107 -4.77 6.76 3.75
C PRO A 107 -6.14 7.43 3.63
N LYS A 108 -6.51 7.81 2.41
CA LYS A 108 -7.86 8.33 2.12
C LYS A 108 -8.90 7.23 2.30
N ARG A 109 -8.59 6.03 1.81
CA ARG A 109 -9.41 4.84 1.98
C ARG A 109 -8.55 3.63 2.33
N LEU A 110 -8.99 2.75 3.21
CA LEU A 110 -8.37 1.44 3.45
C LEU A 110 -9.40 0.36 3.16
N ILE A 111 -9.15 -0.46 2.14
CA ILE A 111 -10.07 -1.49 1.65
C ILE A 111 -9.44 -2.87 1.85
N LEU A 112 -10.04 -3.75 2.65
CA LEU A 112 -9.58 -5.14 2.78
C LEU A 112 -10.33 -6.04 1.79
N LEU A 113 -9.58 -6.74 0.94
CA LEU A 113 -10.08 -7.72 -0.03
C LEU A 113 -9.68 -9.13 0.43
N ARG A 114 -10.66 -9.93 0.88
CA ARG A 114 -10.42 -11.36 1.13
C ARG A 114 -10.55 -12.15 -0.18
N PRO A 115 -9.63 -13.09 -0.46
CA PRO A 115 -9.78 -13.98 -1.60
C PRO A 115 -10.90 -15.00 -1.34
N GLY A 116 -11.92 -14.99 -2.19
CA GLY A 116 -13.07 -15.90 -2.21
C GLY A 116 -13.68 -15.97 -3.61
N LYS A 117 -14.70 -16.83 -3.83
CA LYS A 117 -15.37 -17.00 -5.14
C LYS A 117 -15.94 -15.69 -5.71
N VAL A 118 -16.22 -14.72 -4.84
CA VAL A 118 -16.56 -13.33 -5.16
C VAL A 118 -15.68 -12.46 -4.26
N PRO A 119 -14.93 -11.47 -4.78
CA PRO A 119 -14.18 -10.55 -3.93
C PRO A 119 -15.17 -9.68 -3.15
N ALA A 120 -15.43 -10.04 -1.90
CA ALA A 120 -16.17 -9.20 -0.96
C ALA A 120 -15.18 -8.21 -0.33
N ALA A 121 -15.43 -6.91 -0.51
CA ALA A 121 -14.74 -5.87 0.26
C ALA A 121 -15.40 -5.81 1.64
N GLU A 122 -14.65 -6.11 2.70
CA GLU A 122 -15.24 -6.21 4.04
C GLU A 122 -14.93 -5.03 4.94
N PHE A 123 -13.81 -4.33 4.71
CA PHE A 123 -13.44 -3.17 5.51
C PHE A 123 -13.20 -2.00 4.58
N ILE A 124 -13.91 -0.88 4.79
CA ILE A 124 -13.69 0.38 4.10
C ILE A 124 -13.52 1.46 5.17
N ILE A 125 -12.29 1.84 5.48
CA ILE A 125 -12.06 3.08 6.24
C ILE A 125 -12.07 4.20 5.22
N SER A 126 -12.91 5.22 5.36
CA SER A 126 -12.92 6.42 4.52
C SER A 126 -12.62 7.65 5.39
N GLU A 127 -12.11 8.72 4.78
CA GLU A 127 -11.76 10.01 5.42
C GLU A 127 -12.83 10.56 6.39
N ALA A 128 -14.09 10.14 6.27
CA ALA A 128 -15.19 10.48 7.17
C ALA A 128 -15.15 9.79 8.56
N HIS A 129 -13.97 9.49 9.11
CA HIS A 129 -13.78 8.88 10.44
C HIS A 129 -14.45 7.49 10.60
N GLY A 130 -13.76 6.44 10.17
CA GLY A 130 -13.83 5.13 10.84
C GLY A 130 -15.21 4.48 10.98
N VAL A 131 -16.07 4.56 9.97
CA VAL A 131 -17.28 3.74 9.92
C VAL A 131 -16.98 2.46 9.14
N GLU A 132 -17.01 1.33 9.83
CA GLU A 132 -17.06 0.00 9.23
C GLU A 132 -18.37 -0.12 8.45
N VAL A 133 -18.30 -0.03 7.12
CA VAL A 133 -19.46 -0.29 6.26
C VAL A 133 -19.45 -1.77 5.91
N GLN A 134 -20.22 -2.56 6.66
CA GLN A 134 -20.57 -3.92 6.25
C GLN A 134 -21.71 -3.87 5.21
N PRO A 135 -21.69 -4.74 4.18
CA PRO A 135 -22.82 -4.89 3.25
C PRO A 135 -24.07 -5.48 3.91
#